data_AF-A0A0A2BPV5-F1
#
_entry.id   AF-A0A0A2BPV5-F1
#
_cell.length_a   1.000
_cell.length_b   1.000
_cell.length_c   1.000
_cell.angle_alpha   90.00
_cell.angle_beta   90.00
_cell.angle_gamma   90.00
#
_symmetry.space_group_name_H-M   'P 1'
#
loop_
_entity.id
_entity.type
_entity.pdbx_description
1 polymer ?
#
loop_
_entity_poly.entity_id
_entity_poly.type
_entity_poly.pdbx_seq_one_letter_code
_entity_poly.pdbx_strand_id
1 'polypeptide(L)' 'MNDENWKEEFKKWKPTLKPFQVKLLEDGPCSQSQTLMLCDMWCEWKTLALKRDLNEIPDHLDIADPWDETDAEMSAPYR' A
#
# COMPACT_ATOMS: atom_id res chain seq x y z
N MET A 1 -6.10 -5.30 -6.37
CA MET A 1 -6.90 -4.90 -5.19
C MET A 1 -8.36 -4.76 -5.57
N ASN A 2 -9.30 -5.37 -4.85
CA ASN A 2 -10.72 -5.34 -5.21
C ASN A 2 -11.50 -4.37 -4.31
N ASP A 3 -12.15 -3.37 -4.90
CA ASP A 3 -12.90 -2.33 -4.18
C ASP A 3 -14.23 -2.86 -3.60
N GLU A 4 -14.57 -4.12 -3.81
CA GLU A 4 -15.77 -4.73 -3.24
C GLU A 4 -15.58 -5.15 -1.78
N ASN A 5 -14.35 -5.44 -1.34
CA ASN A 5 -14.08 -6.04 -0.03
C ASN A 5 -13.26 -5.15 0.92
N TRP A 6 -12.96 -3.91 0.52
CA TRP A 6 -12.08 -3.01 1.27
C TRP A 6 -12.56 -2.75 2.71
N LYS A 7 -13.88 -2.73 2.95
CA LYS A 7 -14.43 -2.50 4.29
C LYS A 7 -14.07 -3.62 5.27
N GLU A 8 -14.16 -4.87 4.82
CA GLU A 8 -13.80 -6.06 5.60
C GLU A 8 -12.29 -6.10 5.85
N GLU A 9 -11.49 -5.80 4.82
CA GLU A 9 -10.04 -5.71 4.94
C GLU A 9 -9.61 -4.60 5.89
N PHE A 10 -10.23 -3.43 5.79
CA PHE A 10 -9.94 -2.30 6.65
C PHE A 10 -10.28 -2.58 8.13
N LYS A 11 -11.40 -3.28 8.40
CA LYS A 11 -11.72 -3.77 9.75
C LYS A 11 -10.64 -4.71 10.30
N LYS A 12 -10.11 -5.60 9.48
CA LYS A 12 -9.03 -6.54 9.88
C LYS A 12 -7.69 -5.83 10.08
N TRP A 13 -7.36 -4.88 9.22
CA TRP A 13 -6.05 -4.21 9.21
C TRP A 13 -5.95 -3.09 10.25
N LYS A 14 -7.08 -2.52 10.67
CA LYS A 14 -7.13 -1.42 11.65
C LYS A 14 -7.96 -1.82 12.87
N PRO A 15 -7.38 -2.57 13.84
CA PRO A 15 -8.09 -2.94 15.07
C PRO A 15 -8.41 -1.75 15.98
N THR A 16 -7.83 -0.57 15.70
CA THR A 16 -8.03 0.67 16.46
C THR A 16 -9.27 1.47 16.02
N LEU A 17 -10.10 0.90 15.13
CA LEU A 17 -11.35 1.55 14.70
C LEU A 17 -12.28 1.81 15.88
N LYS A 18 -12.83 3.03 15.93
CA LYS A 18 -13.81 3.39 16.94
C LYS A 18 -15.15 2.71 16.63
N PRO A 19 -15.99 2.40 17.64
CA PRO A 19 -17.27 1.72 17.43
C PRO A 19 -18.18 2.39 16.40
N PHE A 20 -18.21 3.73 16.35
CA PHE A 20 -19.01 4.45 15.35
C PHE A 20 -18.48 4.30 13.92
N GLN A 21 -17.18 4.10 13.74
CA GLN A 21 -16.56 3.87 12.42
C GLN A 21 -16.87 2.46 11.92
N VAL A 22 -16.84 1.48 12.83
CA VAL A 22 -17.27 0.10 12.53
C VAL A 22 -18.74 0.09 12.10
N LYS A 23 -19.60 0.76 12.89
CA LYS A 23 -21.02 0.90 12.54
C LYS A 23 -21.23 1.61 11.20
N LEU A 24 -20.46 2.66 10.92
CA LEU A 24 -20.51 3.37 9.64
C LEU A 24 -20.12 2.47 8.45
N LEU A 25 -19.18 1.54 8.62
CA LEU A 25 -18.79 0.59 7.59
C LEU A 25 -19.90 -0.42 7.30
N GLU A 26 -20.58 -0.90 8.35
CA GLU A 26 -21.65 -1.92 8.29
C GLU A 26 -22.97 -1.34 7.79
N ASP A 27 -23.47 -0.29 8.44
CA ASP A 27 -24.78 0.31 8.17
C ASP A 27 -24.76 1.28 6.99
N GLY A 28 -23.57 1.81 6.64
CA GLY A 28 -23.41 2.84 5.63
C GLY A 28 -23.72 4.26 6.13
N PRO A 29 -23.45 5.29 5.30
CA PRO A 29 -23.66 6.68 5.68
C PRO A 29 -25.13 7.08 5.53
N CYS A 30 -25.67 7.72 6.57
CA CYS A 30 -27.01 8.33 6.57
C CYS A 30 -26.96 9.86 6.41
N SER A 31 -25.77 10.46 6.41
CA SER A 31 -25.58 11.91 6.27
C SER A 31 -24.36 12.24 5.41
N GLN A 32 -24.31 13.47 4.90
CA GLN A 32 -23.17 13.94 4.11
C GLN A 32 -21.85 13.89 4.89
N SER A 33 -21.87 14.21 6.18
CA SER A 33 -20.66 14.14 7.02
C SER A 33 -20.17 12.71 7.19
N GLN A 34 -21.08 11.74 7.30
CA GLN A 34 -20.76 10.32 7.33
C GLN A 34 -20.23 9.82 5.99
N THR A 35 -20.75 10.33 4.86
CA THR A 35 -20.22 10.03 3.52
C THR A 35 -18.77 10.49 3.41
N LEU A 36 -18.46 11.73 3.81
CA LEU A 36 -17.09 12.25 3.79
C LEU A 36 -16.15 11.42 4.68
N MET A 37 -16.63 11.03 5.87
CA MET A 37 -15.86 10.16 6.77
C MET A 37 -15.59 8.79 6.16
N LEU A 38 -16.56 8.21 5.46
CA LEU A 38 -16.37 6.92 4.77
C LEU A 38 -15.37 7.04 3.62
N CYS A 39 -15.39 8.14 2.87
CA CYS A 39 -14.38 8.44 1.85
C CYS A 39 -12.98 8.55 2.46
N ASP A 40 -12.85 9.23 3.60
CA ASP A 40 -11.57 9.36 4.30
C ASP A 40 -11.03 8.00 4.75
N MET A 41 -11.91 7.14 5.29
CA MET A 41 -11.56 5.76 5.65
C MET A 41 -11.14 4.92 4.44
N TRP A 42 -11.74 5.12 3.27
CA TRP A 42 -11.34 4.44 2.03
C TRP A 42 -9.95 4.89 1.55
N CYS A 43 -9.66 6.20 1.60
CA CYS A 43 -8.33 6.73 1.30
C CYS A 43 -7.27 6.18 2.26
N GLU A 44 -7.61 6.06 3.55
CA GLU A 44 -6.73 5.45 4.54
C GLU A 44 -6.46 3.97 4.22
N TRP A 45 -7.50 3.20 3.87
CA TRP A 45 -7.33 1.82 3.44
C TRP A 45 -6.41 1.71 2.21
N LYS A 46 -6.58 2.56 1.19
CA LYS A 46 -5.68 2.61 0.01
C LYS A 46 -4.23 2.93 0.39
N THR A 47 -4.02 3.72 1.43
CA THR A 47 -2.66 4.00 1.93
C THR A 47 -2.06 2.78 2.63
N LEU A 48 -2.84 2.09 3.46
CA LEU A 48 -2.39 0.87 4.14
C LEU A 48 -2.11 -0.25 3.14
N ALA A 49 -3.00 -0.41 2.17
CA ALA A 49 -2.86 -1.27 1.02
C ALA A 49 -1.52 -1.12 0.30
N LEU A 50 -1.21 0.10 -0.15
CA LEU A 50 0.03 0.40 -0.85
C LEU A 50 1.25 0.10 0.03
N LYS A 51 1.19 0.43 1.32
CA LYS A 51 2.28 0.10 2.26
C LYS A 51 2.48 -1.40 2.40
N ARG A 52 1.41 -2.19 2.38
CA ARG A 52 1.49 -3.66 2.43
C ARG A 52 2.06 -4.22 1.14
N ASP A 53 1.58 -3.76 -0.01
CA ASP A 53 2.12 -4.16 -1.32
C ASP A 53 3.62 -3.85 -1.41
N LEU A 54 4.05 -2.67 -0.94
CA LEU A 54 5.46 -2.29 -0.89
C LEU A 54 6.29 -3.13 0.09
N ASN A 55 5.74 -3.47 1.27
CA ASN A 55 6.41 -4.34 2.24
C ASN A 55 6.39 -5.83 1.83
N GLU A 56 5.57 -6.20 0.84
CA GLU A 56 5.55 -7.52 0.21
C GLU A 56 6.51 -7.61 -0.98
N ILE A 57 7.08 -6.48 -1.44
CA ILE A 57 8.25 -6.50 -2.32
C ILE A 57 9.43 -6.98 -1.47
N PRO A 58 10.11 -8.08 -1.85
CA PRO A 58 11.31 -8.50 -1.15
C PRO A 58 12.32 -7.34 -1.17
N ASP A 59 12.85 -6.98 -0.01
CA ASP A 59 13.99 -6.04 0.13
C ASP A 59 15.23 -6.49 -0.68
N HIS A 60 15.19 -7.73 -1.18
CA HIS A 60 16.15 -8.37 -2.06
C HIS A 60 15.57 -8.49 -3.47
N LEU A 61 15.33 -7.35 -4.11
CA LEU A 61 15.45 -7.32 -5.56
C LEU A 61 16.94 -7.12 -5.85
N ASP A 62 17.65 -8.21 -6.15
CA ASP A 62 18.98 -8.19 -6.80
C ASP A 62 18.81 -7.61 -8.22
N ILE A 63 18.31 -6.39 -8.32
CA ILE A 63 18.44 -5.59 -9.51
C ILE A 63 19.86 -5.06 -9.39
N ALA A 64 20.80 -5.76 -10.03
CA ALA A 64 22.13 -5.23 -10.27
C ALA A 64 21.96 -3.82 -10.82
N ASP A 65 22.51 -2.83 -10.11
CA ASP A 65 22.43 -1.44 -10.53
C ASP A 65 23.06 -1.38 -11.94
N PRO A 66 22.34 -0.91 -12.98
CA PRO A 66 22.92 -0.76 -14.31
C PRO A 66 24.13 0.18 -14.34
N TRP A 67 24.34 0.95 -13.27
CA TRP A 67 25.47 1.85 -13.03
C TRP A 67 26.45 1.31 -11.99
N ASP A 68 26.30 0.06 -11.53
CA ASP A 68 27.34 -0.61 -10.76
C ASP A 68 28.53 -0.79 -11.70
N GLU A 69 29.49 0.14 -11.61
CA GLU A 69 30.75 0.12 -12.33
C GLU A 69 31.58 -1.04 -11.77
N THR A 70 31.21 -2.26 -12.16
CA THR A 70 32.15 -3.39 -12.08
C THR A 70 33.22 -3.07 -13.11
N ASP A 71 34.32 -2.52 -12.62
CA ASP A 71 35.51 -2.14 -13.37
C ASP A 71 35.73 -3.13 -14.53
N ALA A 72 35.36 -2.70 -15.73
CA ALA A 72 35.70 -3.41 -16.95
C ALA A 72 37.22 -3.29 -17.07
N GLU A 73 37.90 -4.34 -16.63
CA GLU A 73 39.33 -4.55 -16.75
C GLU A 73 39.73 -4.19 -18.20
N MET A 74 40.31 -3.00 -18.37
CA MET A 74 40.78 -2.48 -19.64
C MET A 74 41.88 -3.42 -20.13
N SER A 75 41.50 -4.43 -20.91
CA SER A 75 42.47 -5.21 -21.67
C SER A 75 43.17 -4.27 -22.64
N ALA A 76 44.48 -4.12 -22.40
CA ALA A 76 45.38 -3.18 -23.05
C ALA A 76 45.31 -3.22 -24.60
N PRO A 77 45.63 -2.12 -25.30
CA PRO A 77 45.55 -2.07 -26.75
C PRO A 77 46.58 -3.02 -27.39
N TYR A 78 46.14 -3.75 -28.41
CA TYR A 78 46.98 -4.61 -29.23
C TYR A 78 48.14 -3.82 -29.84
N ARG A 79 49.34 -4.40 -29.76
CA ARG A 79 50.59 -3.84 -30.29
C ARG A 79 50.82 -4.24 -31.73
#